data_AF-A0A8T1Q3A3-F1
#
_entry.id   AF-A0A8T1Q3A3-F1
#
_cell.length_a   1.000
_cell.length_b   1.000
_cell.length_c   1.000
_cell.angle_alpha   90.00
_cell.angle_beta   90.00
_cell.angle_gamma   90.00
#
_symmetry.space_group_name_H-M   'P 1'
#
loop_
_entity.id
_entity.type
_entity.pdbx_description
1 polymer ?
#
loop_
_entity_poly.entity_id
_entity_poly.type
_entity_poly.pdbx_seq_one_letter_code
_entity_poly.pdbx_strand_id
1 'polypeptide(L)'
;MSNRPFDSLPPTESLELENGLTLVPRVKLSFTIYPTNPTVTKPVDEWKLKLTLIDFLQTSLSSPVTVPEDDLEIRRVGDLKKRKREDPVAQGSICIRDLRFLNRTTNRSNVDEEGKEEEDVKVLEKKYMDWRKYIVEKMDGMELNLEGVKYRLNVAVPASDDFEAMKKAWEEFYAFGNRGHSRSGRQEPDTIVLRGLPSRWFAEPLVSSKPSMLVTHSIFSRLGTIRNLNVAEDNDLGKEAEEIVNIVSGLSCKIVVQFEKFKDFYNALKVLSGRSLQKVKQYPLWQEIPNCLL
;
A
#
# COMPACT_ATOMS: atom_id res chain seq x y z
N MET A 1 19.88 19.34 -6.65
CA MET A 1 18.74 18.56 -6.13
C MET A 1 18.86 18.54 -4.62
N SER A 2 17.82 18.94 -3.87
CA SER A 2 17.89 19.08 -2.42
C SER A 2 18.11 17.71 -1.75
N ASN A 3 19.10 17.65 -0.87
CA ASN A 3 19.40 16.49 -0.01
C ASN A 3 18.56 16.59 1.27
N ARG A 4 17.23 16.63 1.14
CA ARG A 4 16.35 16.58 2.33
C ARG A 4 16.38 15.14 2.87
N PRO A 5 16.61 14.92 4.17
CA PRO A 5 16.60 13.58 4.74
C PRO A 5 15.22 12.94 4.59
N PHE A 6 15.17 11.68 4.16
CA PHE A 6 13.91 10.94 3.99
C PHE A 6 13.10 10.81 5.29
N ASP A 7 13.77 10.89 6.43
CA ASP A 7 13.19 10.88 7.78
C ASP A 7 12.15 11.99 7.96
N SER A 8 12.29 13.11 7.24
CA SER A 8 11.44 14.30 7.35
C SER A 8 10.40 14.40 6.22
N LEU A 9 10.24 13.36 5.39
CA LEU A 9 9.28 13.39 4.28
C LEU A 9 7.85 13.21 4.82
N PRO A 10 6.96 14.21 4.70
CA PRO A 10 5.58 14.13 5.20
C PRO A 10 4.81 12.95 4.59
N PRO A 11 3.88 12.32 5.34
CA PRO A 11 3.09 11.18 4.86
C PRO A 11 2.15 11.55 3.69
N THR A 12 1.90 12.84 3.47
CA THR A 12 1.09 13.36 2.37
C THR A 12 1.90 13.89 1.19
N GLU A 13 3.23 13.81 1.25
CA GLU A 13 4.11 14.29 0.17
C GLU A 13 4.54 13.15 -0.74
N SER A 14 4.55 13.42 -2.05
CA SER A 14 5.06 12.53 -3.07
C SER A 14 6.57 12.60 -3.18
N LEU A 15 7.23 11.46 -3.41
CA LEU A 15 8.66 11.40 -3.64
C LEU A 15 8.96 11.05 -5.09
N GLU A 16 9.61 11.97 -5.81
CA GLU A 16 10.12 11.70 -7.14
C GLU A 16 11.34 10.76 -7.08
N LEU A 17 11.26 9.70 -7.85
CA LEU A 17 12.35 8.77 -8.14
C LEU A 17 12.86 9.01 -9.56
N GLU A 18 13.87 8.25 -9.96
CA GLU A 18 14.40 8.34 -11.31
C GLU A 18 13.48 7.70 -12.37
N ASN A 19 13.74 8.00 -13.64
CA ASN A 19 13.02 7.46 -14.80
C ASN A 19 11.50 7.71 -14.82
N GLY A 20 11.08 8.87 -14.28
CA GLY A 20 9.69 9.31 -14.28
C GLY A 20 8.80 8.51 -13.33
N LEU A 21 9.41 7.80 -12.37
CA LEU A 21 8.70 7.13 -11.30
C LEU A 21 8.50 8.07 -10.11
N THR A 22 7.34 8.01 -9.48
CA THR A 22 6.99 8.82 -8.31
C THR A 22 6.29 7.93 -7.31
N LEU A 23 6.68 8.02 -6.04
CA LEU A 23 5.95 7.44 -4.93
C LEU A 23 4.89 8.44 -4.47
N VAL A 24 3.63 8.10 -4.71
CA VAL A 24 2.48 8.96 -4.39
C VAL A 24 1.80 8.46 -3.11
N PRO A 25 1.52 9.34 -2.14
CA PRO A 25 0.90 8.95 -0.88
C PRO A 25 -0.52 8.42 -1.07
N ARG A 26 -0.88 7.41 -0.27
CA ARG A 26 -2.21 6.81 -0.24
C ARG A 26 -2.55 6.23 1.13
N VAL A 27 -3.81 5.90 1.33
CA VAL A 27 -4.28 4.99 2.37
C VAL A 27 -4.99 3.84 1.68
N LYS A 28 -4.43 2.63 1.78
CA LYS A 28 -5.08 1.41 1.29
C LYS A 28 -5.78 0.68 2.42
N LEU A 29 -7.03 0.30 2.20
CA LEU A 29 -7.82 -0.53 3.11
C LEU A 29 -8.19 -1.82 2.38
N SER A 30 -7.97 -2.97 3.00
CA SER A 30 -8.51 -4.26 2.53
C SER A 30 -9.79 -4.56 3.27
N PHE A 31 -10.80 -5.06 2.57
CA PHE A 31 -12.05 -5.45 3.17
C PHE A 31 -12.49 -6.84 2.73
N THR A 32 -13.17 -7.54 3.63
CA THR A 32 -13.80 -8.84 3.39
C THR A 32 -15.26 -8.75 3.77
N ILE A 33 -16.11 -9.36 2.94
CA ILE A 33 -17.56 -9.25 3.07
C ILE A 33 -18.10 -10.62 3.46
N TYR A 34 -18.83 -10.64 4.57
CA TYR A 34 -19.49 -11.83 5.09
C TYR A 34 -21.01 -11.67 4.94
N PRO A 35 -21.73 -12.73 4.56
CA PRO A 35 -23.18 -12.66 4.57
C PRO A 35 -23.68 -12.74 6.02
N THR A 36 -24.59 -11.85 6.41
CA THR A 36 -25.21 -11.89 7.75
C THR A 36 -26.27 -12.99 7.81
N ASN A 37 -26.89 -13.31 6.67
CA ASN A 37 -27.86 -14.40 6.53
C ASN A 37 -27.26 -15.58 5.74
N PRO A 38 -27.53 -16.83 6.14
CA PRO A 38 -26.90 -18.00 5.54
C PRO A 38 -27.48 -18.45 4.20
N THR A 39 -28.56 -17.82 3.74
CA THR A 39 -29.33 -18.20 2.55
C THR A 39 -28.92 -17.43 1.28
N VAL A 40 -27.78 -16.73 1.31
CA VAL A 40 -27.30 -15.95 0.17
C VAL A 40 -26.80 -16.90 -0.93
N THR A 41 -27.67 -17.13 -1.90
CA THR A 41 -27.39 -17.94 -3.11
C THR A 41 -27.07 -17.08 -4.33
N LYS A 42 -27.27 -15.76 -4.23
CA LYS A 42 -26.97 -14.80 -5.30
C LYS A 42 -25.56 -14.24 -5.15
N PRO A 43 -24.83 -14.01 -6.25
CA PRO A 43 -23.57 -13.30 -6.20
C PRO A 43 -23.78 -11.86 -5.72
N VAL A 44 -22.77 -11.30 -5.06
CA VAL A 44 -22.78 -9.90 -4.63
C VAL A 44 -22.76 -8.99 -5.86
N ASP A 45 -23.68 -8.03 -5.91
CA ASP A 45 -23.67 -6.98 -6.92
C ASP A 45 -22.48 -6.04 -6.67
N GLU A 46 -21.44 -6.16 -7.50
CA GLU A 46 -20.19 -5.41 -7.36
C GLU A 46 -20.42 -3.92 -7.56
N TRP A 47 -21.25 -3.54 -8.54
CA TRP A 47 -21.48 -2.14 -8.88
C TRP A 47 -22.24 -1.43 -7.76
N LYS A 48 -23.30 -2.07 -7.21
CA LYS A 48 -24.00 -1.51 -6.04
C LYS A 48 -23.09 -1.43 -4.83
N LEU A 49 -22.26 -2.45 -4.60
CA LEU A 49 -21.32 -2.42 -3.49
C LEU A 49 -20.32 -1.26 -3.65
N LYS A 50 -19.79 -1.04 -4.87
CA LYS A 50 -18.95 0.12 -5.16
C LYS A 50 -19.62 1.42 -4.80
N LEU A 51 -20.83 1.65 -5.32
CA LEU A 51 -21.58 2.87 -5.05
C LEU A 51 -21.86 3.08 -3.57
N THR A 52 -22.27 2.04 -2.83
CA THR A 52 -22.55 2.16 -1.39
C THR A 52 -21.31 2.53 -0.58
N LEU A 53 -20.14 1.99 -0.95
CA LEU A 53 -18.89 2.33 -0.28
C LEU A 53 -18.45 3.76 -0.61
N ILE A 54 -18.56 4.16 -1.88
CA ILE A 54 -18.21 5.52 -2.30
C ILE A 54 -19.13 6.55 -1.63
N ASP A 55 -20.44 6.29 -1.61
CA ASP A 55 -21.42 7.15 -0.95
C ASP A 55 -21.14 7.28 0.55
N PHE A 56 -20.81 6.17 1.22
CA PHE A 56 -20.41 6.20 2.63
C PHE A 56 -19.17 7.09 2.87
N LEU A 57 -18.12 6.94 2.04
CA LEU A 57 -16.90 7.74 2.16
C LEU A 57 -17.14 9.24 1.94
N GLN A 58 -18.14 9.59 1.13
CA GLN A 58 -18.50 10.97 0.85
C GLN A 58 -19.44 11.59 1.89
N THR A 59 -20.35 10.81 2.48
CA THR A 59 -21.45 11.34 3.31
C THR A 59 -21.29 11.09 4.81
N SER A 60 -20.66 9.97 5.19
CA SER A 60 -20.72 9.45 6.56
C SER A 60 -19.45 9.69 7.38
N LEU A 61 -18.36 10.11 6.73
CA LEU A 61 -17.12 10.45 7.40
C LEU A 61 -17.12 11.90 7.91
N SER A 62 -16.43 12.16 9.02
CA SER A 62 -16.22 13.53 9.52
C SER A 62 -15.46 14.44 8.55
N SER A 63 -14.71 13.85 7.62
CA SER A 63 -14.11 14.54 6.48
C SER A 63 -14.46 13.77 5.22
N PRO A 64 -15.26 14.35 4.30
CA PRO A 64 -15.67 13.65 3.09
C PRO A 64 -14.46 13.37 2.21
N VAL A 65 -14.39 12.15 1.69
CA VAL A 65 -13.31 11.70 0.82
C VAL A 65 -13.87 11.27 -0.54
N THR A 66 -13.29 11.81 -1.60
CA THR A 66 -13.59 11.40 -2.97
C THR A 66 -12.68 10.24 -3.35
N VAL A 67 -13.28 9.11 -3.73
CA VAL A 67 -12.56 7.94 -4.24
C VAL A 67 -13.09 7.61 -5.64
N PRO A 68 -12.23 7.58 -6.68
CA PRO A 68 -12.60 7.10 -8.01
C PRO A 68 -13.03 5.62 -7.99
N GLU A 69 -13.92 5.21 -8.89
CA GLU A 69 -14.36 3.81 -8.98
C GLU A 69 -13.23 2.82 -9.31
N ASP A 70 -12.19 3.30 -10.00
CA ASP A 70 -11.00 2.53 -10.38
C ASP A 70 -10.05 2.28 -9.20
N ASP A 71 -10.14 3.09 -8.14
CA ASP A 71 -9.38 2.90 -6.89
C ASP A 71 -10.11 1.95 -5.92
N LEU A 72 -11.27 1.39 -6.34
CA LEU A 72 -12.05 0.42 -5.60
C LEU A 72 -12.11 -0.91 -6.35
N GLU A 73 -11.46 -1.93 -5.78
CA GLU A 73 -11.43 -3.27 -6.36
C GLU A 73 -12.26 -4.22 -5.52
N ILE A 74 -13.12 -4.99 -6.18
CA ILE A 74 -13.95 -6.01 -5.53
C ILE A 74 -13.81 -7.28 -6.35
N ARG A 75 -13.62 -8.40 -5.65
CA ARG A 75 -13.55 -9.74 -6.22
C ARG A 75 -14.47 -10.65 -5.43
N ARG A 76 -15.27 -11.43 -6.15
CA ARG A 76 -16.13 -12.46 -5.56
C ARG A 76 -15.27 -13.66 -5.17
N VAL A 77 -15.49 -14.17 -3.96
CA VAL A 77 -14.71 -15.29 -3.43
C VAL A 77 -15.51 -16.59 -3.58
N GLY A 78 -15.00 -17.48 -4.43
CA GLY A 78 -15.43 -18.88 -4.52
C GLY A 78 -16.71 -19.18 -5.31
N ASP A 79 -16.90 -20.47 -5.60
CA ASP A 79 -18.16 -21.02 -6.11
C ASP A 79 -19.21 -20.97 -4.98
N LEU A 80 -20.30 -20.24 -5.18
CA LEU A 80 -21.44 -20.16 -4.23
C LEU A 80 -21.98 -21.54 -3.80
N LYS A 81 -21.72 -22.60 -4.58
CA LYS A 81 -22.18 -23.97 -4.36
C LYS A 81 -21.25 -24.83 -3.49
N LYS A 82 -19.96 -24.49 -3.36
CA LYS A 82 -18.96 -25.27 -2.59
C LYS A 82 -18.58 -24.60 -1.26
N ARG A 83 -19.24 -23.49 -0.96
CA ARG A 83 -18.90 -22.60 0.14
C ARG A 83 -19.44 -23.11 1.48
N LYS A 84 -18.69 -22.92 2.56
CA LYS A 84 -19.25 -23.04 3.91
C LYS A 84 -20.10 -21.81 4.22
N ARG A 85 -21.01 -21.98 5.17
CA ARG A 85 -21.99 -20.97 5.58
C ARG A 85 -21.35 -19.65 6.03
N GLU A 86 -20.18 -19.72 6.66
CA GLU A 86 -19.49 -18.58 7.29
C GLU A 86 -18.38 -17.95 6.45
N ASP A 87 -18.07 -18.52 5.28
CA ASP A 87 -16.97 -18.02 4.45
C ASP A 87 -17.26 -16.57 3.95
N PRO A 88 -16.25 -15.84 3.48
CA PRO A 88 -16.48 -14.57 2.79
C PRO A 88 -17.20 -14.78 1.43
N VAL A 89 -18.04 -13.83 1.03
CA VAL A 89 -18.68 -13.79 -0.32
C VAL A 89 -17.85 -12.98 -1.31
N ALA A 90 -17.12 -12.00 -0.82
CA ALA A 90 -16.31 -11.10 -1.63
C ALA A 90 -15.19 -10.51 -0.76
N GLN A 91 -14.13 -10.12 -1.44
CA GLN A 91 -12.99 -9.41 -0.87
C GLN A 91 -12.66 -8.24 -1.78
N GLY A 92 -12.01 -7.22 -1.25
CA GLY A 92 -11.66 -6.06 -2.05
C GLY A 92 -10.67 -5.15 -1.37
N SER A 93 -10.29 -4.11 -2.09
CA SER A 93 -9.44 -3.05 -1.54
C SER A 93 -9.88 -1.68 -2.02
N ILE A 94 -9.67 -0.67 -1.17
CA ILE A 94 -9.94 0.75 -1.45
C ILE A 94 -8.63 1.51 -1.33
N CYS A 95 -8.29 2.31 -2.33
CA CYS A 95 -7.16 3.23 -2.28
C CYS A 95 -7.64 4.68 -2.19
N ILE A 96 -7.32 5.36 -1.09
CA ILE A 96 -7.60 6.79 -0.91
C ILE A 96 -6.33 7.57 -1.21
N ARG A 97 -6.36 8.43 -2.25
CA ARG A 97 -5.21 9.23 -2.68
C ARG A 97 -5.31 10.71 -2.32
N ASP A 98 -6.52 11.27 -2.25
CA ASP A 98 -6.70 12.66 -1.85
C ASP A 98 -6.61 12.79 -0.33
N LEU A 99 -5.41 13.15 0.15
CA LEU A 99 -5.11 13.36 1.57
C LEU A 99 -4.96 14.84 1.93
N ARG A 100 -5.33 15.75 1.03
CA ARG A 100 -5.10 17.21 1.19
C ARG A 100 -5.86 17.80 2.38
N PHE A 101 -6.95 17.16 2.80
CA PHE A 101 -7.73 17.59 3.96
C PHE A 101 -6.94 17.48 5.28
N LEU A 102 -5.95 16.58 5.37
CA LEU A 102 -5.08 16.44 6.55
C LEU A 102 -4.15 17.66 6.72
N ASN A 103 -3.80 18.33 5.62
CA ASN A 103 -2.87 19.47 5.61
C ASN A 103 -3.52 20.80 6.04
N ARG A 104 -4.85 20.88 6.12
CA ARG A 104 -5.57 22.15 6.32
C ARG A 104 -5.41 22.79 7.70
N THR A 105 -4.85 22.07 8.68
CA THR A 105 -4.78 22.54 10.08
C THR A 105 -3.44 23.15 10.51
N THR A 106 -2.43 23.23 9.64
CA THR A 106 -1.09 23.77 9.98
C THR A 106 -0.91 25.26 9.71
N ASN A 107 -1.92 25.97 9.20
CA ASN A 107 -1.83 27.42 9.02
C ASN A 107 -2.01 28.17 10.34
N ARG A 108 -0.92 28.36 11.11
CA ARG A 108 -0.74 29.52 11.99
C ARG A 108 0.73 29.71 12.44
N SER A 109 1.24 30.89 12.10
CA SER A 109 2.39 31.62 12.67
C SER A 109 3.81 31.34 12.13
N ASN A 110 4.25 32.27 11.27
CA ASN A 110 5.64 32.57 10.95
C ASN A 110 6.45 32.74 12.25
N VAL A 111 7.54 31.97 12.39
CA VAL A 111 8.80 32.24 13.14
C VAL A 111 9.52 30.89 13.33
N ASP A 112 10.78 30.80 12.92
CA ASP A 112 11.76 29.70 13.06
C ASP A 112 11.43 28.38 12.32
N GLU A 113 12.00 28.23 11.11
CA GLU A 113 11.57 27.26 10.08
C GLU A 113 12.05 25.80 10.31
N GLU A 114 13.28 25.53 10.76
CA GLU A 114 13.81 24.15 10.75
C GLU A 114 13.28 23.27 11.89
N GLY A 115 13.13 23.82 13.10
CA GLY A 115 12.63 23.06 14.26
C GLY A 115 11.10 22.83 14.22
N LYS A 116 10.35 23.77 13.63
CA LYS A 116 8.90 23.64 13.43
C LYS A 116 8.55 22.63 12.35
N GLU A 117 9.33 22.56 11.27
CA GLU A 117 9.07 21.60 10.20
C GLU A 117 9.07 20.15 10.71
N GLU A 118 10.03 19.76 11.56
CA GLU A 118 10.05 18.41 12.13
C GLU A 118 8.88 18.16 13.10
N GLU A 119 8.49 19.16 13.89
CA GLU A 119 7.36 19.07 14.81
C GLU A 119 6.03 18.97 14.04
N ASP A 120 5.86 19.79 13.00
CA ASP A 120 4.71 19.79 12.10
C ASP A 120 4.59 18.46 11.34
N VAL A 121 5.70 17.88 10.89
CA VAL A 121 5.71 16.54 10.27
C VAL A 121 5.26 15.47 11.26
N LYS A 122 5.76 15.48 12.50
CA LYS A 122 5.33 14.53 13.55
C LYS A 122 3.85 14.69 13.90
N VAL A 123 3.37 15.93 13.97
CA VAL A 123 1.94 16.23 14.19
C VAL A 123 1.10 15.71 13.03
N LEU A 124 1.55 15.88 11.79
CA LEU A 124 0.87 15.39 10.60
C LEU A 124 0.88 13.85 10.52
N GLU A 125 1.99 13.20 10.85
CA GLU A 125 2.09 11.74 10.98
C GLU A 125 1.07 11.20 11.98
N LYS A 126 0.97 11.83 13.16
CA LYS A 126 -0.02 11.44 14.16
C LYS A 126 -1.45 11.62 13.65
N LYS A 127 -1.77 12.76 13.02
CA LYS A 127 -3.09 13.00 12.41
C LYS A 127 -3.43 11.97 11.33
N TYR A 128 -2.45 11.61 10.50
CA TYR A 128 -2.61 10.60 9.46
C TYR A 128 -2.93 9.23 10.07
N MET A 129 -2.19 8.82 11.11
CA MET A 129 -2.42 7.55 11.80
C MET A 129 -3.77 7.52 12.53
N ASP A 130 -4.12 8.60 13.24
CA ASP A 130 -5.41 8.74 13.93
C ASP A 130 -6.57 8.68 12.93
N TRP A 131 -6.44 9.35 11.77
CA TRP A 131 -7.45 9.33 10.73
C TRP A 131 -7.58 7.95 10.06
N ARG A 132 -6.46 7.27 9.78
CA ARG A 132 -6.43 5.90 9.25
C ARG A 132 -7.09 4.92 10.23
N LYS A 133 -6.88 5.08 11.53
CA LYS A 133 -7.54 4.26 12.55
C LYS A 133 -9.05 4.56 12.61
N TYR A 134 -9.42 5.84 12.58
CA TYR A 134 -10.81 6.28 12.58
C TYR A 134 -11.61 5.69 11.41
N ILE A 135 -11.07 5.70 10.19
CA ILE A 135 -11.80 5.17 9.02
C ILE A 135 -11.99 3.66 9.12
N VAL A 136 -10.99 2.93 9.63
CA VAL A 136 -11.09 1.48 9.88
C VAL A 136 -12.17 1.21 10.92
N GLU A 137 -12.18 1.92 12.05
CA GLU A 137 -13.19 1.75 13.10
C GLU A 137 -14.62 2.09 12.63
N LYS A 138 -14.76 2.99 11.65
CA LYS A 138 -16.07 3.37 11.09
C LYS A 138 -16.59 2.37 10.07
N MET A 139 -15.71 1.77 9.28
CA MET A 139 -16.09 0.82 8.24
C MET A 139 -16.13 -0.62 8.74
N ASP A 140 -15.31 -0.97 9.74
CA ASP A 140 -15.27 -2.30 10.30
C ASP A 140 -16.58 -2.62 11.05
N GLY A 141 -17.15 -3.79 10.74
CA GLY A 141 -18.44 -4.20 11.28
C GLY A 141 -19.66 -3.54 10.63
N MET A 142 -19.49 -2.69 9.60
CA MET A 142 -20.61 -2.04 8.92
C MET A 142 -21.56 -3.07 8.29
N GLU A 143 -22.87 -2.92 8.55
CA GLU A 143 -23.91 -3.73 7.91
C GLU A 143 -24.38 -3.07 6.61
N LEU A 144 -24.13 -3.73 5.49
CA LEU A 144 -24.57 -3.33 4.16
C LEU A 144 -25.85 -4.08 3.79
N ASN A 145 -26.88 -3.36 3.34
CA ASN A 145 -28.09 -3.97 2.79
C ASN A 145 -28.10 -3.80 1.27
N LEU A 146 -27.85 -4.90 0.56
CA LEU A 146 -27.88 -4.94 -0.91
C LEU A 146 -29.03 -5.84 -1.35
N GLU A 147 -30.03 -5.25 -2.01
CA GLU A 147 -31.22 -5.96 -2.52
C GLU A 147 -32.01 -6.76 -1.47
N GLY A 148 -32.04 -6.29 -0.22
CA GLY A 148 -32.71 -6.98 0.89
C GLY A 148 -31.85 -8.06 1.56
N VAL A 149 -30.61 -8.24 1.12
CA VAL A 149 -29.63 -9.11 1.75
C VAL A 149 -28.67 -8.29 2.59
N LYS A 150 -28.53 -8.67 3.86
CA LYS A 150 -27.58 -8.05 4.78
C LYS A 150 -26.21 -8.72 4.70
N TYR A 151 -25.19 -7.90 4.60
CA TYR A 151 -23.79 -8.27 4.64
C TYR A 151 -23.09 -7.51 5.76
N ARG A 152 -22.06 -8.12 6.34
CA ARG A 152 -21.16 -7.49 7.29
C ARG A 152 -19.80 -7.28 6.64
N LEU A 153 -19.30 -6.05 6.74
CA LEU A 153 -17.97 -5.69 6.29
C LEU A 153 -16.95 -5.92 7.41
N ASN A 154 -15.81 -6.50 7.08
CA ASN A 154 -14.62 -6.51 7.92
C ASN A 154 -13.54 -5.73 7.19
N VAL A 155 -12.99 -4.70 7.83
CA VAL A 155 -11.99 -3.80 7.23
C VAL A 155 -10.71 -3.83 8.05
N ALA A 156 -9.60 -4.00 7.34
CA ALA A 156 -8.27 -3.97 7.93
C ALA A 156 -7.32 -3.20 7.05
N VAL A 157 -6.26 -2.68 7.65
CA VAL A 157 -5.15 -2.15 6.85
C VAL A 157 -4.23 -3.30 6.47
N PRO A 158 -3.85 -3.43 5.19
CA PRO A 158 -2.97 -4.51 4.79
C PRO A 158 -1.62 -4.45 5.51
N ALA A 159 -1.05 -5.62 5.80
CA ALA A 159 0.17 -5.73 6.58
C ALA A 159 1.36 -4.95 5.98
N SER A 160 1.47 -4.85 4.65
CA SER A 160 2.59 -4.11 4.04
C SER A 160 2.48 -2.59 4.17
N ASP A 161 1.29 -2.07 4.47
CA ASP A 161 1.08 -0.64 4.67
C ASP A 161 1.09 -0.29 6.18
N ASP A 162 1.18 -1.29 7.08
CA ASP A 162 1.34 -1.08 8.52
C ASP A 162 2.81 -1.15 8.97
N PHE A 163 3.49 -0.01 8.85
CA PHE A 163 4.88 0.12 9.25
C PHE A 163 5.11 -0.19 10.73
N GLU A 164 4.23 0.26 11.63
CA GLU A 164 4.40 0.06 13.07
C GLU A 164 4.24 -1.42 13.45
N ALA A 165 3.25 -2.10 12.88
CA ALA A 165 3.08 -3.52 13.09
C ALA A 165 4.25 -4.34 12.53
N MET A 166 4.71 -4.01 11.31
CA MET A 166 5.90 -4.66 10.72
C MET A 166 7.14 -4.43 11.58
N LYS A 167 7.34 -3.20 12.05
CA LYS A 167 8.45 -2.83 12.91
C LYS A 167 8.47 -3.64 14.19
N LYS A 168 7.33 -3.68 14.88
CA LYS A 168 7.17 -4.46 16.10
C LYS A 168 7.43 -5.95 15.85
N ALA A 169 6.92 -6.50 14.74
CA ALA A 169 7.10 -7.92 14.42
C ALA A 169 8.56 -8.30 14.22
N TRP A 170 9.36 -7.49 13.50
CA TRP A 170 10.78 -7.80 13.36
C TRP A 170 11.57 -7.53 14.65
N GLU A 171 11.22 -6.50 15.43
CA GLU A 171 11.89 -6.21 16.70
C GLU A 171 11.68 -7.37 17.69
N GLU A 172 10.46 -7.91 17.76
CA GLU A 172 10.15 -9.10 18.54
C GLU A 172 10.88 -10.35 18.01
N PHE A 173 10.90 -10.54 16.69
CA PHE A 173 11.59 -11.67 16.07
C PHE A 173 13.09 -11.69 16.43
N TYR A 174 13.78 -10.55 16.36
CA TYR A 174 15.19 -10.46 16.70
C TYR A 174 15.46 -10.43 18.22
N ALA A 175 14.54 -9.90 19.03
CA ALA A 175 14.65 -9.90 20.48
C ALA A 175 14.44 -11.30 21.10
N PHE A 176 13.53 -12.11 20.54
CA PHE A 176 13.13 -13.39 21.11
C PHE A 176 13.57 -14.63 20.30
N GLY A 177 13.89 -14.47 19.01
CA GLY A 177 14.28 -15.58 18.11
C GLY A 177 15.66 -16.19 18.41
N ASN A 178 16.48 -15.52 19.22
CA ASN A 178 17.85 -15.96 19.53
C ASN A 178 17.98 -16.98 20.68
N ARG A 179 16.89 -17.63 21.11
CA ARG A 179 16.92 -18.60 22.23
C ARG A 179 17.51 -19.98 21.91
N GLY A 180 17.93 -20.25 20.66
CA GLY A 180 18.25 -21.62 20.23
C GLY A 180 19.65 -21.87 19.66
N HIS A 181 20.25 -20.95 18.91
CA HIS A 181 21.52 -21.20 18.22
C HIS A 181 22.41 -19.95 18.26
N SER A 182 23.62 -20.12 18.78
CA SER A 182 24.58 -19.04 19.01
C SER A 182 25.19 -18.51 17.70
N ARG A 183 25.49 -17.20 17.69
CA ARG A 183 26.38 -16.43 16.80
C ARG A 183 25.78 -15.77 15.55
N SER A 184 25.17 -14.61 15.76
CA SER A 184 25.69 -13.36 15.16
C SER A 184 25.21 -12.18 16.02
N GLY A 185 25.81 -11.00 15.87
CA GLY A 185 25.51 -9.79 16.66
C GLY A 185 24.05 -9.34 16.55
N ARG A 186 23.75 -8.10 16.97
CA ARG A 186 22.46 -7.45 16.69
C ARG A 186 22.17 -7.56 15.19
N GLN A 187 21.37 -8.55 14.80
CA GLN A 187 21.04 -8.77 13.40
C GLN A 187 19.85 -7.87 13.12
N GLU A 188 20.11 -6.82 12.36
CA GLU A 188 19.10 -5.86 11.96
C GLU A 188 18.61 -6.25 10.56
N PRO A 189 17.31 -6.10 10.26
CA PRO A 189 16.82 -6.36 8.91
C PRO A 189 17.42 -5.35 7.93
N ASP A 190 17.89 -5.83 6.80
CA ASP A 190 18.58 -5.03 5.78
C ASP A 190 17.94 -5.16 4.39
N THR A 191 16.96 -6.06 4.22
CA THR A 191 16.46 -6.48 2.92
C THR A 191 14.97 -6.18 2.74
N ILE A 192 14.62 -5.46 1.68
CA ILE A 192 13.24 -5.20 1.24
C ILE A 192 12.93 -6.02 -0.01
N VAL A 193 11.79 -6.70 -0.01
CA VAL A 193 11.29 -7.47 -1.17
C VAL A 193 10.05 -6.79 -1.73
N LEU A 194 10.14 -6.35 -2.99
CA LEU A 194 9.04 -5.77 -3.73
C LEU A 194 8.56 -6.75 -4.80
N ARG A 195 7.25 -6.97 -4.85
CA ARG A 195 6.60 -7.94 -5.75
C ARG A 195 5.53 -7.27 -6.61
N GLY A 196 5.17 -7.91 -7.72
CA GLY A 196 4.12 -7.43 -8.62
C GLY A 196 4.43 -6.11 -9.33
N LEU A 197 5.71 -5.75 -9.46
CA LEU A 197 6.13 -4.50 -10.11
C LEU A 197 6.14 -4.67 -11.64
N PRO A 198 5.68 -3.71 -12.46
CA PRO A 198 5.70 -3.87 -13.91
C PRO A 198 7.13 -3.92 -14.47
N SER A 199 7.52 -5.02 -15.11
CA SER A 199 8.88 -5.22 -15.64
C SER A 199 9.35 -4.08 -16.56
N ARG A 200 8.43 -3.54 -17.37
CA ARG A 200 8.69 -2.43 -18.30
C ARG A 200 9.05 -1.11 -17.60
N TRP A 201 8.70 -0.93 -16.33
CA TRP A 201 9.08 0.29 -15.61
C TRP A 201 10.58 0.33 -15.32
N PHE A 202 11.17 -0.86 -15.19
CA PHE A 202 12.57 -1.08 -14.82
C PHE A 202 13.42 -1.53 -16.02
N ALA A 203 12.84 -1.66 -17.20
CA ALA A 203 13.57 -2.02 -18.41
C ALA A 203 14.28 -0.81 -19.04
N GLU A 204 15.34 -1.07 -19.80
CA GLU A 204 15.97 -0.04 -20.62
C GLU A 204 15.04 0.37 -21.77
N PRO A 205 14.82 1.68 -21.98
CA PRO A 205 13.93 2.17 -23.03
C PRO A 205 14.32 1.59 -24.40
N LEU A 206 13.35 1.06 -25.14
CA LEU A 206 13.47 0.63 -26.55
C LEU A 206 14.31 -0.64 -26.81
N VAL A 207 14.92 -1.24 -25.78
CA VAL A 207 15.89 -2.34 -25.99
C VAL A 207 15.41 -3.67 -25.42
N SER A 208 14.57 -3.66 -24.37
CA SER A 208 14.15 -4.90 -23.72
C SER A 208 12.81 -4.77 -22.99
N SER A 209 12.08 -5.89 -22.90
CA SER A 209 10.95 -6.05 -21.98
C SER A 209 11.38 -6.54 -20.60
N LYS A 210 12.63 -6.99 -20.46
CA LYS A 210 13.19 -7.51 -19.20
C LYS A 210 13.65 -6.35 -18.31
N PRO A 211 13.42 -6.45 -17.00
CA PRO A 211 13.85 -5.41 -16.07
C PRO A 211 15.38 -5.39 -16.00
N SER A 212 15.98 -4.20 -16.09
CA SER A 212 17.43 -3.98 -16.02
C SER A 212 17.84 -3.74 -14.57
N MET A 213 18.90 -4.43 -14.15
CA MET A 213 19.50 -4.25 -12.82
C MET A 213 20.06 -2.83 -12.66
N LEU A 214 20.64 -2.25 -13.73
CA LEU A 214 21.20 -0.89 -13.70
C LEU A 214 20.13 0.17 -13.49
N VAL A 215 19.05 0.09 -14.27
CA VAL A 215 17.89 1.00 -14.13
C VAL A 215 17.31 0.90 -12.73
N THR A 216 17.12 -0.33 -12.25
CA THR A 216 16.57 -0.59 -10.92
C THR A 216 17.49 -0.03 -9.82
N HIS A 217 18.80 -0.25 -9.94
CA HIS A 217 19.78 0.30 -9.00
C HIS A 217 19.71 1.82 -8.94
N SER A 218 19.65 2.49 -10.09
CA SER A 218 19.53 3.94 -10.18
C SER A 218 18.30 4.45 -9.40
N ILE A 219 17.13 3.84 -9.63
CA ILE A 219 15.87 4.18 -8.96
C ILE A 219 15.96 3.98 -7.44
N PHE A 220 16.40 2.81 -6.97
CA PHE A 220 16.41 2.47 -5.55
C PHE A 220 17.58 3.10 -4.78
N SER A 221 18.66 3.48 -5.47
CA SER A 221 19.79 4.20 -4.86
C SER A 221 19.37 5.55 -4.30
N ARG A 222 18.25 6.10 -4.78
CA ARG A 222 17.65 7.30 -4.20
C ARG A 222 17.19 7.08 -2.77
N LEU A 223 16.77 5.87 -2.40
CA LEU A 223 16.26 5.56 -1.06
C LEU A 223 17.37 5.24 -0.05
N GLY A 224 18.60 4.98 -0.49
CA GLY A 224 19.73 4.69 0.39
C GLY A 224 20.86 3.93 -0.31
N THR A 225 21.93 3.64 0.44
CA THR A 225 23.08 2.91 -0.09
C THR A 225 22.76 1.42 -0.21
N ILE A 226 22.77 0.91 -1.43
CA ILE A 226 22.46 -0.48 -1.75
C ILE A 226 23.73 -1.32 -1.67
N ARG A 227 23.68 -2.42 -0.91
CA ARG A 227 24.73 -3.45 -0.85
C ARG A 227 24.57 -4.46 -1.98
N ASN A 228 23.37 -5.03 -2.11
CA ASN A 228 23.04 -6.00 -3.15
C ASN A 228 21.66 -5.72 -3.72
N LEU A 229 21.50 -5.93 -5.01
CA LEU A 229 20.23 -5.79 -5.71
C LEU A 229 20.02 -7.02 -6.59
N ASN A 230 18.84 -7.63 -6.49
CA ASN A 230 18.44 -8.71 -7.38
C ASN A 230 17.10 -8.38 -8.04
N VAL A 231 17.00 -8.64 -9.33
CA VAL A 231 15.82 -8.38 -10.14
C VAL A 231 15.50 -9.66 -10.91
N ALA A 232 14.33 -10.22 -10.66
CA ALA A 232 13.87 -11.45 -11.29
C ALA A 232 12.43 -11.30 -11.79
N GLU A 233 12.00 -12.20 -12.68
CA GLU A 233 10.59 -12.33 -13.04
C GLU A 233 9.80 -12.83 -11.83
N ASP A 234 8.61 -12.27 -11.60
CA ASP A 234 7.76 -12.65 -10.47
C ASP A 234 6.83 -13.80 -10.87
N ASN A 235 7.36 -15.02 -10.79
CA ASN A 235 6.65 -16.26 -11.14
C ASN A 235 6.02 -16.96 -9.92
N ASP A 236 6.29 -16.48 -8.70
CA ASP A 236 5.87 -17.09 -7.42
C ASP A 236 4.99 -16.12 -6.62
N LEU A 237 3.91 -15.62 -7.23
CA LEU A 237 2.97 -14.76 -6.52
C LEU A 237 2.15 -15.54 -5.48
N GLY A 238 2.09 -16.87 -5.58
CA GLY A 238 1.28 -17.69 -4.70
C GLY A 238 -0.20 -17.51 -5.01
N LYS A 239 -0.98 -18.57 -4.84
CA LYS A 239 -2.41 -18.60 -5.24
C LYS A 239 -3.24 -17.44 -4.67
N GLU A 240 -2.86 -16.92 -3.50
CA GLU A 240 -3.55 -15.81 -2.85
C GLU A 240 -3.28 -14.45 -3.51
N ALA A 241 -2.07 -14.16 -4.01
CA ALA A 241 -1.79 -12.88 -4.69
C ALA A 241 -2.14 -12.91 -6.19
N GLU A 242 -2.08 -14.09 -6.81
CA GLU A 242 -2.58 -14.32 -8.18
C GLU A 242 -4.11 -14.11 -8.28
N GLU A 243 -4.85 -14.40 -7.19
CA GLU A 243 -6.31 -14.20 -7.13
C GLU A 243 -6.73 -12.79 -6.71
N ILE A 244 -5.85 -11.96 -6.13
CA ILE A 244 -6.17 -10.61 -5.61
C ILE A 244 -5.69 -9.48 -6.54
N VAL A 245 -4.62 -9.70 -7.30
CA VAL A 245 -4.13 -8.74 -8.31
C VAL A 245 -4.08 -9.52 -9.62
N ASN A 246 -4.69 -9.00 -10.70
CA ASN A 246 -4.69 -9.68 -12.01
C ASN A 246 -3.31 -9.52 -12.66
N ILE A 247 -2.28 -9.99 -11.97
CA ILE A 247 -0.91 -9.91 -12.42
C ILE A 247 -0.73 -11.04 -13.41
N VAL A 248 -0.65 -10.68 -14.69
CA VAL A 248 -0.30 -11.62 -15.74
C VAL A 248 1.14 -12.06 -15.49
N SER A 249 1.30 -13.32 -15.08
CA SER A 249 2.61 -13.95 -14.88
C SER A 249 3.50 -13.69 -16.11
N GLY A 250 4.72 -13.18 -15.87
CA GLY A 250 5.68 -12.80 -16.92
C GLY A 250 5.69 -11.32 -17.33
N LEU A 251 4.74 -10.50 -16.88
CA LEU A 251 4.77 -9.03 -17.04
C LEU A 251 5.22 -8.28 -15.79
N SER A 252 5.29 -8.98 -14.66
CA SER A 252 5.76 -8.48 -13.37
C SER A 252 7.17 -8.95 -13.04
N CYS A 253 7.89 -8.13 -12.30
CA CYS A 253 9.17 -8.44 -11.70
C CYS A 253 9.11 -8.38 -10.18
N LYS A 254 10.00 -9.16 -9.58
CA LYS A 254 10.32 -9.16 -8.16
C LYS A 254 11.69 -8.51 -7.99
N ILE A 255 11.75 -7.52 -7.11
CA ILE A 255 12.96 -6.76 -6.81
C ILE A 255 13.31 -6.99 -5.35
N VAL A 256 14.53 -7.43 -5.09
CA VAL A 256 15.08 -7.62 -3.75
C VAL A 256 16.21 -6.62 -3.56
N VAL A 257 16.02 -5.68 -2.65
CA VAL A 257 16.98 -4.62 -2.34
C VAL A 257 17.56 -4.87 -0.96
N GLN A 258 18.87 -5.04 -0.86
CA GLN A 258 19.59 -5.14 0.40
C GLN A 258 20.39 -3.85 0.63
N PHE A 259 20.14 -3.19 1.74
CA PHE A 259 20.81 -1.94 2.12
C PHE A 259 22.09 -2.22 2.92
N GLU A 260 23.03 -1.27 2.85
CA GLU A 260 24.26 -1.34 3.64
C GLU A 260 24.02 -0.90 5.09
N LYS A 261 23.16 0.10 5.31
CA LYS A 261 22.85 0.67 6.62
C LYS A 261 21.42 0.36 7.02
N PHE A 262 21.20 -0.02 8.28
CA PHE A 262 19.86 -0.23 8.83
C PHE A 262 19.00 1.04 8.77
N LYS A 263 19.60 2.23 8.95
CA LYS A 263 18.90 3.51 8.82
C LYS A 263 18.28 3.67 7.43
N ASP A 264 19.00 3.29 6.37
CA ASP A 264 18.54 3.38 4.99
C ASP A 264 17.39 2.40 4.75
N PHE A 265 17.51 1.15 5.24
CA PHE A 265 16.42 0.17 5.24
C PHE A 265 15.16 0.71 5.94
N TYR A 266 15.32 1.22 7.16
CA TYR A 266 14.22 1.72 7.99
C TYR A 266 13.47 2.86 7.28
N ASN A 267 14.22 3.82 6.75
CA ASN A 267 13.68 4.97 6.04
C ASN A 267 13.01 4.58 4.73
N ALA A 268 13.66 3.72 3.94
CA ALA A 268 13.10 3.22 2.69
C ALA A 268 11.77 2.50 2.94
N LEU A 269 11.72 1.65 3.96
CA LEU A 269 10.51 0.91 4.30
C LEU A 269 9.39 1.83 4.82
N LYS A 270 9.71 2.80 5.68
CA LYS A 270 8.77 3.83 6.12
C LYS A 270 8.23 4.65 4.95
N VAL A 271 9.08 4.96 3.97
CA VAL A 271 8.68 5.75 2.80
C VAL A 271 7.79 4.94 1.84
N LEU A 272 8.10 3.66 1.65
CA LEU A 272 7.34 2.76 0.79
C LEU A 272 5.98 2.40 1.40
N SER A 273 5.89 2.23 2.72
CA SER A 273 4.62 1.98 3.40
C SER A 273 3.68 3.16 3.23
N GLY A 274 2.47 2.92 2.72
CA GLY A 274 1.48 3.98 2.47
C GLY A 274 1.76 4.85 1.24
N ARG A 275 2.69 4.46 0.35
CA ARG A 275 2.86 5.10 -0.96
C ARG A 275 2.69 4.08 -2.10
N SER A 276 2.06 4.51 -3.19
CA SER A 276 2.02 3.78 -4.46
C SER A 276 3.13 4.25 -5.38
N LEU A 277 3.79 3.32 -6.06
CA LEU A 277 4.65 3.66 -7.18
C LEU A 277 3.80 3.97 -8.43
N GLN A 278 4.04 5.12 -9.05
CA GLN A 278 3.38 5.56 -10.29
C GLN A 278 4.44 5.98 -11.31
N LYS A 279 4.16 5.80 -12.61
CA LYS A 279 5.02 6.26 -13.69
C LYS A 279 4.30 7.35 -14.49
N VAL A 280 4.86 8.56 -14.53
CA VAL A 280 4.32 9.64 -15.36
C VAL A 280 4.58 9.28 -16.82
N LYS A 281 3.51 9.13 -17.61
CA LYS A 281 3.62 8.90 -19.05
C LYS A 281 3.91 10.22 -19.74
N GLN A 282 5.08 10.32 -20.35
CA GLN A 282 5.32 11.31 -21.38
C GLN A 282 4.47 10.89 -22.59
N TYR A 283 3.45 11.69 -22.94
CA TYR A 283 2.40 11.55 -23.97
C TYR A 283 0.99 11.08 -23.50
N PRO A 284 -0.09 11.78 -23.95
CA PRO A 284 -1.45 11.57 -23.49
C PRO A 284 -2.12 10.44 -24.28
N LEU A 285 -1.86 9.19 -23.92
CA LEU A 285 -2.69 8.06 -24.30
C LEU A 285 -2.96 7.23 -23.05
N TRP A 286 -4.20 7.34 -22.57
CA TRP A 286 -4.72 6.73 -21.36
C TRP A 286 -4.38 5.25 -21.27
N GLN A 287 -3.48 4.94 -20.36
CA GLN A 287 -3.40 3.66 -19.69
C GLN A 287 -3.03 4.06 -18.25
N GLU A 288 -4.01 4.55 -17.52
CA GLU A 288 -4.01 4.38 -16.08
C GLU A 288 -4.16 2.88 -15.84
N ILE A 289 -3.13 2.27 -15.26
CA ILE A 289 -3.28 0.95 -14.67
C ILE A 289 -3.47 1.23 -13.19
N PRO A 290 -4.67 0.99 -12.62
CA PRO A 290 -4.80 0.86 -11.19
C PRO A 290 -3.97 -0.34 -10.76
N ASN A 291 -3.27 -0.21 -9.63
CA ASN A 291 -2.38 -1.20 -9.00
C ASN A 291 -0.89 -1.15 -9.36
N CYS A 292 -0.13 -0.49 -8.49
CA CYS A 292 1.08 -1.07 -7.94
C CYS A 292 0.94 -1.13 -6.41
N LEU A 293 1.19 -2.34 -5.90
CA LEU A 293 1.32 -2.78 -4.50
C LEU A 293 0.01 -2.81 -3.69
N LEU A 294 -0.57 -4.00 -3.56
CA LEU A 294 -0.68 -4.80 -2.33
C LEU A 294 -1.44 -6.06 -2.68
#